data_AF-A0A139D364-F1
#
_entry.id   AF-A0A139D364-F1
#
_cell.length_a   1.000
_cell.length_b   1.000
_cell.length_c   1.000
_cell.angle_alpha   90.00
_cell.angle_beta   90.00
_cell.angle_gamma   90.00
#
_symmetry.space_group_name_H-M   'P 1'
#
loop_
_entity.id
_entity.type
_entity.pdbx_description
1 polymer ?
#
loop_
_entity_poly.entity_id
_entity_poly.type
_entity_poly.pdbx_seq_one_letter_code
_entity_poly.pdbx_strand_id
1 'polypeptide(L)'
;MTDSQASSSAFGFGIRRLVLVDSAGFCYVEIPVDNHGLILGPGNLGKSSLLNSLRLFLLPENNFRNSRKKFAFRNASAGNFYTNEESYQH
;
A
#
# COMPACT_ATOMS: atom_id res chain seq x y z
N MET A 1 14.70 -46.19 -5.54
CA MET A 1 15.07 -45.12 -6.48
C MET A 1 14.58 -43.82 -5.87
N THR A 2 15.52 -43.07 -5.28
CA THR A 2 15.27 -41.77 -4.64
C THR A 2 15.47 -40.68 -5.69
N ASP A 3 14.39 -40.12 -6.19
CA ASP A 3 14.44 -38.91 -7.01
C ASP A 3 14.69 -37.72 -6.11
N SER A 4 15.96 -37.34 -5.99
CA SER A 4 16.35 -36.04 -5.47
C SER A 4 16.10 -35.01 -6.57
N GLN A 5 14.91 -34.41 -6.57
CA GLN A 5 14.65 -33.22 -7.39
C GLN A 5 15.44 -32.06 -6.79
N ALA A 6 16.58 -31.76 -7.38
CA ALA A 6 17.26 -30.49 -7.21
C ALA A 6 16.28 -29.40 -7.67
N SER A 7 15.69 -28.66 -6.73
CA SER A 7 14.88 -27.51 -7.10
C SER A 7 15.84 -26.47 -7.68
N SER A 8 15.65 -26.12 -8.95
CA SER A 8 16.26 -24.90 -9.49
C SER A 8 15.76 -23.77 -8.60
N SER A 9 16.64 -23.15 -7.83
CA SER A 9 16.28 -21.98 -7.03
C SER A 9 15.92 -20.87 -8.03
N ALA A 10 14.63 -20.77 -8.34
CA ALA A 10 14.12 -19.76 -9.24
C ALA A 10 14.44 -18.41 -8.62
N PHE A 11 15.24 -17.62 -9.32
CA PHE A 11 15.56 -16.27 -8.88
C PHE A 11 14.27 -15.44 -8.90
N GLY A 12 13.78 -15.08 -7.71
CA GLY A 12 12.52 -14.37 -7.52
C GLY A 12 12.74 -12.90 -7.18
N PHE A 13 11.96 -12.02 -7.80
CA PHE A 13 11.86 -10.62 -7.43
C PHE A 13 10.63 -10.41 -6.55
N GLY A 14 10.79 -9.62 -5.50
CA GLY A 14 9.70 -9.28 -4.59
C GLY A 14 9.95 -7.94 -3.92
N ILE A 15 8.86 -7.26 -3.55
CA ILE A 15 8.92 -6.03 -2.76
C ILE A 15 8.97 -6.45 -1.30
N ARG A 16 9.98 -6.01 -0.55
CA ARG A 16 10.11 -6.33 0.88
C ARG A 16 9.46 -5.31 1.79
N ARG A 17 9.60 -4.02 1.43
CA ARG A 17 9.16 -2.93 2.28
C ARG A 17 8.77 -1.70 1.47
N LEU A 18 7.77 -0.98 1.96
CA LEU A 18 7.44 0.37 1.56
C LEU A 18 7.95 1.33 2.63
N VAL A 19 8.76 2.31 2.24
CA VAL A 19 9.31 3.33 3.14
C VAL A 19 8.66 4.67 2.80
N LEU A 20 8.07 5.30 3.80
CA LEU A 20 7.47 6.63 3.70
C LEU A 20 8.33 7.61 4.49
N VAL A 21 8.83 8.65 3.82
CA VAL A 21 9.63 9.72 4.42
C VAL A 21 8.81 11.00 4.36
N ASP A 22 8.64 11.66 5.49
CA ASP A 22 7.86 12.90 5.65
C ASP A 22 6.49 12.83 4.93
N SER A 23 5.75 11.74 5.18
CA SER A 23 4.55 11.37 4.43
C SER A 23 3.52 10.72 5.34
N ALA A 24 2.25 10.77 4.95
CA ALA A 24 1.12 10.16 5.68
C ALA A 24 1.01 10.58 7.16
N GLY A 25 1.54 11.75 7.54
CA GLY A 25 1.55 12.24 8.92
C GLY A 25 2.71 11.72 9.78
N PHE A 26 3.72 11.07 9.17
CA PHE A 26 4.90 10.51 9.85
C PHE A 26 6.19 11.06 9.24
N CYS A 27 7.18 11.34 10.09
CA CYS A 27 8.53 11.71 9.65
C CYS A 27 9.22 10.53 8.94
N TYR A 28 9.04 9.32 9.46
CA TYR A 28 9.61 8.11 8.89
C TYR A 28 8.77 6.89 9.26
N VAL A 29 8.50 6.04 8.28
CA VAL A 29 7.73 4.81 8.46
C VAL A 29 8.28 3.74 7.52
N GLU A 30 8.40 2.52 8.01
CA GLU A 30 8.68 1.34 7.20
C GLU A 30 7.55 0.32 7.37
N ILE A 31 6.99 -0.14 6.25
CA ILE A 31 5.95 -1.15 6.21
C ILE A 31 6.52 -2.39 5.54
N PRO A 32 6.69 -3.51 6.26
CA PRO A 32 6.99 -4.78 5.61
C PRO A 32 5.79 -5.22 4.78
N VAL A 33 6.02 -5.56 3.51
CA VAL A 33 4.96 -6.00 2.58
C VAL A 33 5.13 -7.45 2.14
N ASP A 34 6.23 -8.07 2.56
CA ASP A 34 6.54 -9.50 2.37
C ASP A 34 6.01 -10.38 3.52
N ASN A 35 5.37 -9.77 4.53
CA ASN A 35 4.84 -10.46 5.71
C ASN A 35 3.43 -9.95 6.05
N HIS A 36 2.66 -10.76 6.79
CA HIS A 36 1.40 -10.31 7.35
C HIS A 36 1.64 -9.31 8.49
N GLY A 37 0.85 -8.23 8.52
CA GLY A 37 1.00 -7.17 9.51
C GLY A 37 -0.33 -6.56 9.94
N LEU A 38 -0.33 -5.94 11.12
CA LEU A 38 -1.46 -5.24 11.70
C LEU A 38 -1.06 -3.79 11.98
N ILE A 39 -1.88 -2.83 11.52
CA ILE A 39 -1.65 -1.40 11.76
C ILE A 39 -2.52 -0.95 12.94
N LEU A 40 -1.88 -0.67 14.07
CA LEU A 40 -2.54 -0.23 15.31
C LEU A 40 -2.24 1.24 15.59
N GLY A 41 -3.22 1.96 16.14
CA GLY A 41 -3.00 3.32 16.64
C GLY A 41 -4.30 4.12 16.81
N PRO A 42 -4.29 5.18 17.64
CA PRO A 42 -5.38 6.14 17.78
C PRO A 42 -5.94 6.69 16.46
N GLY A 43 -7.18 7.17 16.49
CA GLY A 43 -7.83 7.83 15.34
C GLY A 43 -7.00 8.98 14.77
N ASN A 44 -7.10 9.21 13.46
CA ASN A 44 -6.46 10.35 12.75
C ASN A 44 -4.93 10.44 12.78
N LEU A 45 -4.22 9.41 13.22
CA LEU A 45 -2.74 9.35 13.14
C LEU A 45 -2.18 9.05 11.74
N GLY A 46 -3.00 9.00 10.69
CA GLY A 46 -2.50 8.70 9.33
C GLY A 46 -2.54 7.22 8.90
N LYS A 47 -3.16 6.32 9.69
CA LYS A 47 -3.31 4.89 9.32
C LYS A 47 -3.98 4.66 7.96
N SER A 48 -5.04 5.43 7.66
CA SER A 48 -5.74 5.33 6.38
C SER A 48 -4.89 5.86 5.23
N SER A 49 -4.14 6.94 5.45
CA SER A 49 -3.17 7.47 4.49
C SER A 49 -2.07 6.46 4.19
N LEU A 50 -1.56 5.78 5.22
CA LEU A 50 -0.59 4.69 5.10
C LEU A 50 -1.08 3.56 4.17
N LEU A 51 -2.32 3.09 4.38
CA LEU A 51 -2.94 2.07 3.54
C LEU A 51 -3.19 2.56 2.10
N ASN A 52 -3.55 3.83 1.93
CA ASN A 52 -3.74 4.42 0.61
C ASN A 52 -2.40 4.53 -0.15
N SER A 53 -1.32 4.94 0.50
CA SER A 53 0.02 4.95 -0.10
C SER A 53 0.45 3.56 -0.54
N LEU A 54 0.17 2.52 0.26
CA LEU A 54 0.44 1.14 -0.13
C LEU A 54 -0.30 0.75 -1.42
N ARG A 55 -1.57 1.13 -1.55
CA ARG A 55 -2.35 0.90 -2.78
C ARG A 55 -1.81 1.68 -3.97
N LEU A 56 -1.40 2.93 -3.77
CA LEU A 56 -0.84 3.77 -4.83
C LEU A 56 0.44 3.16 -5.41
N PHE A 57 1.34 2.67 -4.54
CA PHE A 57 2.65 2.16 -4.95
C PHE A 57 2.62 0.73 -5.52
N LEU A 58 1.68 -0.12 -5.08
CA LEU A 58 1.61 -1.51 -5.53
C LEU A 58 0.71 -1.73 -6.75
N LEU A 59 -0.13 -0.76 -7.10
CA LEU A 59 -1.01 -0.87 -8.26
C LEU A 59 -0.37 -0.21 -9.50
N PRO A 60 -0.50 -0.79 -10.70
CA PRO A 60 0.20 -0.37 -11.92
C PRO A 60 -0.32 0.94 -12.55
N GLU A 61 -0.99 1.76 -11.75
CA GLU A 61 -1.81 2.88 -12.19
C GLU A 61 -1.03 4.19 -12.20
N ASN A 62 -0.69 4.68 -13.39
CA ASN A 62 0.18 5.85 -13.58
C ASN A 62 -0.54 7.21 -13.43
N ASN A 63 -1.84 7.24 -13.12
CA ASN A 63 -2.60 8.48 -12.95
C ASN A 63 -3.87 8.32 -12.11
N PHE A 64 -4.34 9.45 -11.55
CA PHE A 64 -5.55 9.52 -10.72
C PHE A 64 -6.87 9.50 -11.51
N ARG A 65 -6.84 9.29 -12.84
CA ARG A 65 -8.06 9.31 -13.64
C ARG A 65 -8.89 8.06 -13.35
N ASN A 66 -10.15 8.19 -12.93
CA ASN A 66 -10.97 7.09 -12.39
C ASN A 66 -10.44 6.51 -11.06
N SER A 67 -9.80 7.32 -10.21
CA SER A 67 -9.16 6.87 -8.95
C SER A 67 -10.07 6.02 -8.06
N ARG A 68 -11.39 6.30 -8.05
CA ARG A 68 -12.41 5.50 -7.38
C ARG A 68 -12.34 4.01 -7.75
N LYS A 69 -12.22 3.67 -9.04
CA LYS A 69 -12.19 2.28 -9.50
C LYS A 69 -10.82 1.64 -9.28
N LYS A 70 -9.77 2.44 -9.37
CA LYS A 70 -8.37 2.00 -9.41
C LYS A 70 -7.81 1.76 -8.02
N PHE A 71 -7.96 2.76 -7.15
CA PHE A 71 -7.36 2.75 -5.81
C PHE A 71 -8.40 2.60 -4.70
N ALA A 72 -9.66 2.93 -5.01
CA ALA A 72 -10.78 2.84 -4.07
C ALA A 72 -10.48 3.53 -2.73
N PHE A 73 -9.87 4.72 -2.79
CA PHE A 73 -9.62 5.52 -1.61
C PHE A 73 -10.94 5.98 -0.99
N ARG A 74 -11.16 5.67 0.29
CA ARG A 74 -12.43 5.93 0.98
C ARG A 74 -12.21 6.89 2.13
N ASN A 75 -13.16 7.81 2.28
CA ASN A 75 -13.31 8.59 3.49
C ASN A 75 -14.00 7.71 4.54
N ALA A 76 -13.28 7.40 5.63
CA ALA A 76 -13.77 6.54 6.71
C ALA A 76 -14.98 7.15 7.45
N SER A 77 -15.13 8.48 7.44
CA SER A 77 -16.20 9.20 8.14
C SER A 77 -17.45 9.40 7.27
N ALA A 78 -17.31 9.50 5.95
CA ALA A 78 -18.42 9.80 5.04
C ALA A 78 -18.94 8.60 4.24
N GLY A 79 -18.25 7.45 4.27
CA GLY A 79 -18.63 6.23 3.52
C GLY A 79 -18.42 6.33 2.00
N ASN A 80 -18.17 7.54 1.49
CA ASN A 80 -17.95 7.86 0.08
C ASN A 80 -16.48 7.67 -0.35
N PHE A 81 -16.30 7.44 -1.64
CA PHE A 81 -14.98 7.44 -2.27
C PHE A 81 -14.53 8.86 -2.56
N TYR A 82 -13.24 9.14 -2.39
CA TYR A 82 -12.66 10.41 -2.82
C TYR A 82 -12.85 10.60 -4.34
N THR A 83 -13.13 11.84 -4.73
CA THR A 83 -13.08 12.32 -6.11
C THR A 83 -11.65 12.30 -6.64
N ASN A 84 -11.44 12.56 -7.93
CA ASN A 84 -10.08 12.58 -8.49
C ASN A 84 -9.25 13.72 -7.85
N GLU A 85 -9.84 14.90 -7.68
CA GLU A 85 -9.21 16.06 -7.06
C GLU A 85 -8.86 15.81 -5.58
N GLU A 86 -9.79 15.24 -4.81
CA GLU A 86 -9.51 14.85 -3.42
C GLU A 86 -8.44 13.76 -3.33
N SER A 87 -8.41 12.82 -4.29
CA SER A 87 -7.38 11.78 -4.35
C SER A 87 -5.98 12.34 -4.63
N TYR A 88 -5.89 13.51 -5.27
CA TYR A 88 -4.62 14.19 -5.52
C TYR A 88 -4.10 14.94 -4.28
N GLN A 89 -5.01 15.41 -3.41
CA GLN A 89 -4.69 16.17 -2.20
C GLN A 89 -4.42 15.29 -0.97
N HIS A 90 -4.59 13.98 -1.08
CA HIS A 90 -4.48 12.99 0.01
C HIS A 90 -3.37 11.98 -0.25
#